data_AF-A0A443LP14-F1
#
_entry.id   AF-A0A443LP14-F1
#
_cell.length_a   1.000
_cell.length_b   1.000
_cell.length_c   1.000
_cell.angle_alpha   90.00
_cell.angle_beta   90.00
_cell.angle_gamma   90.00
#
_symmetry.space_group_name_H-M   'P 1'
#
loop_
_entity.id
_entity.type
_entity.pdbx_description
1 polymer ?
#
loop_
_entity_poly.entity_id
_entity_poly.type
_entity_poly.pdbx_seq_one_letter_code
_entity_poly.pdbx_strand_id
1 'polypeptide(L)'
;MRYIFVFVLPVVAATVLFYASFGMRQEAHRASADVLVLVLSEEADAGLKLQKMIENGVPPVFQRLRILAFGAMICAAGVASLAIPMEYSIKRQIDMMTAMVAGFCVAKEVIGFSFFNWLDFWKSMIPCLALAAFVVWLRPAIRNMRNNAT
;
A
#
# COMPACT_ATOMS: atom_id res chain seq x y z
N MET A 1 -19.01 13.42 6.40
CA MET A 1 -17.71 13.70 7.05
C MET A 1 -16.88 12.43 7.23
N ARG A 2 -17.26 11.47 8.08
CA ARG A 2 -16.45 10.24 8.33
C ARG A 2 -16.21 9.34 7.10
N TYR A 3 -17.18 9.22 6.19
CA TYR A 3 -17.01 8.47 4.93
C TYR A 3 -15.88 9.05 4.05
N ILE A 4 -15.85 10.37 3.92
CA ILE A 4 -14.81 11.11 3.19
C ILE A 4 -13.45 10.90 3.88
N PHE A 5 -13.42 10.93 5.21
CA PHE A 5 -12.18 10.70 5.95
C PHE A 5 -11.60 9.29 5.71
N VAL A 6 -12.44 8.25 5.79
CA VAL A 6 -12.03 6.85 5.52
C VAL A 6 -11.55 6.65 4.08
N PHE A 7 -12.15 7.37 3.12
CA PHE A 7 -11.74 7.37 1.71
C PHE A 7 -10.44 8.14 1.46
N VAL A 8 -10.23 9.30 2.10
CA VAL A 8 -9.07 10.18 1.88
C VAL A 8 -7.82 9.68 2.59
N LEU A 9 -7.95 8.94 3.71
CA LEU A 9 -6.82 8.48 4.52
C LEU A 9 -5.77 7.66 3.73
N PRO A 10 -6.18 6.68 2.88
CA PRO A 10 -5.26 5.98 1.99
C PRO A 10 -4.51 6.91 1.04
N VAL A 11 -5.17 7.93 0.52
CA VAL A 11 -4.59 8.91 -0.41
C VAL A 11 -3.55 9.77 0.30
N VAL A 12 -3.86 10.24 1.51
CA VAL A 12 -2.90 11.01 2.34
C VAL A 12 -1.69 10.16 2.71
N ALA A 13 -1.90 8.92 3.14
CA ALA A 13 -0.80 8.01 3.48
C ALA A 13 0.10 7.74 2.27
N ALA A 14 -0.48 7.52 1.09
CA ALA A 14 0.24 7.39 -0.17
C ALA A 14 1.02 8.67 -0.55
N THR A 15 0.45 9.84 -0.27
CA THR A 15 1.11 11.15 -0.50
C THR A 15 2.31 11.34 0.43
N VAL A 16 2.14 11.07 1.72
CA VAL A 16 3.24 11.18 2.69
C VAL A 16 4.35 10.20 2.34
N LEU A 17 4.00 8.95 2.03
CA LEU A 17 4.95 7.96 1.55
C LEU A 17 5.67 8.45 0.28
N PHE A 18 4.94 9.12 -0.62
CA PHE A 18 5.51 9.61 -1.87
C PHE A 18 6.64 10.61 -1.63
N TYR A 19 6.40 11.61 -0.79
CA TYR A 19 7.40 12.62 -0.46
C TYR A 19 8.52 12.06 0.43
N ALA A 20 8.19 11.19 1.39
CA ALA A 20 9.19 10.57 2.27
C ALA A 20 10.15 9.63 1.53
N SER A 21 9.71 9.03 0.41
CA SER A 21 10.51 8.10 -0.39
C SER A 21 11.20 8.73 -1.60
N PHE A 22 11.16 10.07 -1.75
CA PHE A 22 11.63 10.76 -2.95
C PHE A 22 13.09 10.43 -3.31
N GLY A 23 14.00 10.37 -2.34
CA GLY A 23 15.40 9.99 -2.57
C GLY A 23 15.56 8.56 -3.12
N MET A 24 14.86 7.59 -2.51
CA MET A 24 14.86 6.20 -2.98
C MET A 24 14.22 6.06 -4.38
N ARG A 25 13.25 6.92 -4.72
CA ARG A 25 12.66 6.94 -6.06
C ARG A 25 13.62 7.45 -7.12
N GLN A 26 14.45 8.44 -6.80
CA GLN A 26 15.49 8.90 -7.71
C GLN A 26 16.53 7.81 -7.98
N GLU A 27 16.93 7.08 -6.93
CA GLU A 27 17.81 5.91 -7.08
C GLU A 27 17.17 4.81 -7.94
N ALA A 28 15.90 4.51 -7.71
CA ALA A 28 15.15 3.55 -8.52
C ALA A 28 15.05 3.99 -9.99
N HIS A 29 14.82 5.29 -10.25
CA HIS A 29 14.78 5.82 -11.61
C HIS A 29 16.14 5.74 -12.31
N ARG A 30 17.24 6.02 -11.60
CA ARG A 30 18.59 5.85 -12.15
C ARG A 30 18.89 4.39 -12.49
N ALA A 31 18.56 3.47 -11.58
CA ALA A 31 18.72 2.04 -11.84
C ALA A 31 17.90 1.57 -13.05
N SER A 32 16.67 2.06 -13.22
CA SER A 32 15.86 1.79 -14.41
C SER A 32 16.44 2.40 -15.69
N ALA A 33 17.00 3.60 -15.61
CA ALA A 33 17.66 4.25 -16.74
C ALA A 33 18.92 3.47 -17.16
N ASP A 34 19.72 3.00 -16.21
CA ASP A 34 20.91 2.20 -16.48
C ASP A 34 20.55 0.89 -17.20
N VAL A 35 19.48 0.23 -16.77
CA VAL A 35 18.95 -0.97 -17.45
C VAL A 35 18.49 -0.63 -18.87
N LEU A 36 17.76 0.47 -19.06
CA LEU A 36 17.27 0.86 -20.38
C LEU A 36 18.43 1.18 -21.34
N VAL A 37 19.46 1.87 -20.85
CA VAL A 37 20.68 2.18 -21.61
C VAL A 37 21.41 0.88 -21.98
N LEU A 38 21.53 -0.07 -21.06
CA LEU A 38 22.15 -1.38 -21.33
C LEU A 38 21.36 -2.21 -22.35
N VAL A 39 20.02 -2.14 -22.34
CA VAL A 39 19.17 -2.84 -23.30
C VAL A 39 19.27 -2.24 -24.70
N LEU A 40 19.42 -0.92 -24.80
CA LEU A 40 19.49 -0.20 -26.08
C LEU A 40 20.92 -0.03 -26.62
N SER A 41 21.93 -0.49 -25.88
CA SER A 41 23.33 -0.36 -26.27
C SER A 41 23.74 -1.43 -27.28
N GLU A 42 24.43 -1.02 -28.34
CA GLU A 42 25.06 -1.92 -29.32
C GLU A 42 26.45 -2.42 -28.89
N GLU A 43 26.90 -2.09 -27.66
CA GLU A 43 28.18 -2.58 -27.13
C GLU A 43 28.19 -4.11 -27.00
N ALA A 44 29.28 -4.75 -27.44
CA ALA A 44 29.46 -6.20 -27.39
C ALA A 44 29.33 -6.80 -25.96
N ASP A 45 29.62 -5.99 -24.92
CA ASP A 45 29.53 -6.39 -23.51
C ASP A 45 28.19 -6.02 -22.83
N ALA A 46 27.28 -5.33 -23.52
CA ALA A 46 26.02 -4.87 -22.95
C ALA A 46 25.12 -6.04 -22.48
N GLY A 47 25.04 -7.10 -23.28
CA GLY A 47 24.26 -8.29 -22.94
C GLY A 47 24.76 -9.00 -21.68
N LEU A 48 26.08 -9.05 -21.47
CA LEU A 48 26.71 -9.70 -20.32
C LEU A 48 26.54 -8.88 -19.03
N LYS A 49 26.58 -7.55 -19.14
CA LYS A 49 26.26 -6.61 -18.04
C LYS A 49 24.77 -6.68 -17.66
N LEU A 50 23.88 -6.78 -18.64
CA LEU A 50 22.44 -6.93 -18.42
C LEU A 50 22.12 -8.27 -17.74
N GLN A 51 22.72 -9.37 -18.19
CA GLN A 51 22.52 -10.69 -17.58
C GLN A 51 22.99 -10.71 -16.12
N LYS A 52 24.15 -10.13 -15.81
CA LYS A 52 24.63 -9.97 -14.43
C LYS A 52 23.69 -9.13 -13.56
N MET A 53 23.09 -8.07 -14.10
CA MET A 53 22.08 -7.29 -13.36
C MET A 53 20.81 -8.10 -13.07
N ILE A 54 20.36 -8.93 -14.02
CA ILE A 54 19.20 -9.81 -13.83
C ILE A 54 19.51 -10.91 -12.81
N GLU A 55 20.69 -11.52 -12.88
CA GLU A 55 21.14 -12.55 -11.92
C GLU A 55 21.31 -12.01 -10.51
N ASN A 56 21.78 -10.77 -10.37
CA ASN A 56 21.87 -10.08 -9.07
C ASN A 56 20.49 -9.69 -8.49
N GLY A 57 19.41 -9.86 -9.27
CA GLY A 57 18.04 -9.64 -8.84
C GLY A 57 17.62 -8.17 -8.81
N VAL A 58 16.40 -7.96 -8.29
CA VAL A 58 15.80 -6.62 -8.20
C VAL A 58 16.67 -5.73 -7.29
N PRO A 59 17.07 -4.52 -7.72
CA PRO A 59 17.89 -3.63 -6.90
C PRO A 59 17.28 -3.43 -5.51
N PRO A 60 18.09 -3.43 -4.43
CA PRO A 60 17.60 -3.44 -3.04
C PRO A 60 16.69 -2.25 -2.71
N VAL A 61 16.82 -1.15 -3.46
CA VAL A 61 15.97 0.05 -3.38
C VAL A 61 14.50 -0.27 -3.67
N PHE A 62 14.20 -1.10 -4.67
CA PHE A 62 12.82 -1.49 -4.99
C PHE A 62 12.20 -2.38 -3.90
N GLN A 63 12.99 -3.27 -3.30
CA GLN A 63 12.50 -4.11 -2.20
C GLN A 63 12.18 -3.25 -0.96
N ARG A 64 13.04 -2.28 -0.62
CA ARG A 64 12.80 -1.32 0.47
C ARG A 64 11.55 -0.48 0.22
N LEU A 65 11.38 0.04 -1.00
CA LEU A 65 10.18 0.78 -1.40
C LEU A 65 8.92 -0.08 -1.28
N ARG A 66 8.99 -1.36 -1.67
CA ARG A 66 7.88 -2.31 -1.58
C ARG A 66 7.47 -2.58 -0.12
N ILE A 67 8.45 -2.77 0.77
CA ILE A 67 8.21 -2.96 2.21
C ILE A 67 7.58 -1.70 2.83
N LEU A 68 8.12 -0.52 2.51
CA LEU A 68 7.63 0.75 3.03
C LEU A 68 6.19 1.04 2.56
N ALA A 69 5.91 0.73 1.29
CA ALA A 69 4.59 0.80 0.72
C ALA A 69 3.61 -0.15 1.40
N PHE A 70 4.00 -1.41 1.61
CA PHE A 70 3.17 -2.38 2.33
C PHE A 70 2.87 -1.93 3.77
N GLY A 71 3.88 -1.43 4.48
CA GLY A 71 3.73 -0.87 5.82
C GLY A 71 2.76 0.31 5.85
N ALA A 72 2.86 1.23 4.89
CA ALA A 72 1.95 2.37 4.77
C ALA A 72 0.49 1.92 4.52
N MET A 73 0.29 0.87 3.71
CA MET A 73 -1.05 0.30 3.48
C MET A 73 -1.65 -0.27 4.76
N ILE A 74 -0.87 -1.03 5.52
CA ILE A 74 -1.30 -1.59 6.81
C ILE A 74 -1.67 -0.47 7.79
N CYS A 75 -0.82 0.53 7.94
CA CYS A 75 -1.08 1.66 8.84
C CYS A 75 -2.34 2.43 8.43
N ALA A 76 -2.49 2.74 7.14
CA ALA A 76 -3.66 3.43 6.63
C ALA A 76 -4.95 2.61 6.84
N ALA A 77 -4.90 1.30 6.59
CA ALA A 77 -6.05 0.40 6.82
C ALA A 77 -6.40 0.30 8.31
N GLY A 78 -5.39 0.22 9.19
CA GLY A 78 -5.58 0.24 10.64
C GLY A 78 -6.26 1.53 11.11
N VAL A 79 -5.72 2.70 10.74
CA VAL A 79 -6.31 3.99 11.13
C VAL A 79 -7.69 4.20 10.53
N ALA A 80 -7.89 3.85 9.26
CA ALA A 80 -9.20 3.93 8.60
C ALA A 80 -10.23 3.02 9.28
N SER A 81 -9.84 1.80 9.65
CA SER A 81 -10.70 0.86 10.38
C SER A 81 -11.10 1.40 11.75
N LEU A 82 -10.18 2.05 12.48
CA LEU A 82 -10.48 2.70 13.76
C LEU A 82 -11.46 3.86 13.61
N ALA A 83 -11.44 4.58 12.49
CA ALA A 83 -12.37 5.66 12.19
C ALA A 83 -13.81 5.18 11.91
N ILE A 84 -14.02 3.88 11.62
CA ILE A 84 -15.34 3.30 11.39
C ILE A 84 -16.08 3.17 12.74
N PRO A 85 -17.27 3.78 12.89
CA PRO A 85 -18.06 3.71 14.11
C PRO A 85 -18.60 2.31 14.40
N MET A 86 -18.59 1.93 15.68
CA MET A 86 -19.10 0.63 16.15
C MET A 86 -20.63 0.55 16.11
N GLU A 87 -21.35 1.67 16.24
CA GLU A 87 -22.82 1.68 16.23
C GLU A 87 -23.44 1.49 14.84
N TYR A 88 -22.62 1.43 13.79
CA TYR A 88 -23.12 1.24 12.44
C TYR A 88 -23.56 -0.20 12.19
N SER A 89 -24.67 -0.33 11.45
CA SER A 89 -25.12 -1.62 10.95
C SER A 89 -24.05 -2.26 10.07
N ILE A 90 -24.06 -3.60 10.00
CA ILE A 90 -23.10 -4.38 9.21
C ILE A 90 -23.02 -3.86 7.77
N LYS A 91 -24.17 -3.54 7.15
CA LYS A 91 -24.23 -2.96 5.80
C LYS A 91 -23.42 -1.68 5.68
N ARG A 92 -23.56 -0.76 6.64
CA ARG A 92 -22.86 0.53 6.64
C ARG A 92 -21.37 0.40 7.01
N GLN A 93 -21.00 -0.62 7.79
CA GLN A 93 -19.60 -0.98 8.01
C GLN A 93 -18.94 -1.49 6.73
N ILE A 94 -19.63 -2.36 5.98
CA ILE A 94 -19.19 -2.84 4.67
C ILE A 94 -19.03 -1.66 3.71
N ASP A 95 -20.01 -0.75 3.62
CA ASP A 95 -19.92 0.43 2.75
C ASP A 95 -18.69 1.31 3.07
N MET A 96 -18.31 1.42 4.35
CA MET A 96 -17.11 2.16 4.78
C MET A 96 -15.82 1.41 4.42
N MET A 97 -15.80 0.08 4.55
CA MET A 97 -14.68 -0.73 4.10
C MET A 97 -14.51 -0.66 2.57
N THR A 98 -15.60 -0.65 1.82
CA THR A 98 -15.58 -0.43 0.37
C THR A 98 -15.05 0.97 0.04
N ALA A 99 -15.43 2.00 0.79
CA ALA A 99 -14.88 3.35 0.65
C ALA A 99 -13.36 3.38 0.88
N MET A 100 -12.88 2.65 1.89
CA MET A 100 -11.46 2.50 2.18
C MET A 100 -10.73 1.83 1.01
N VAL A 101 -11.28 0.74 0.45
CA VAL A 101 -10.72 0.07 -0.73
C VAL A 101 -10.69 1.00 -1.94
N ALA A 102 -11.78 1.73 -2.19
CA ALA A 102 -11.83 2.72 -3.25
C ALA A 102 -10.75 3.81 -3.06
N GLY A 103 -10.55 4.27 -1.82
CA GLY A 103 -9.47 5.18 -1.46
C GLY A 103 -8.09 4.61 -1.76
N PHE A 104 -7.84 3.33 -1.48
CA PHE A 104 -6.59 2.65 -1.84
C PHE A 104 -6.39 2.51 -3.35
N CYS A 105 -7.45 2.24 -4.11
CA CYS A 105 -7.40 2.19 -5.57
C CYS A 105 -7.07 3.58 -6.16
N VAL A 106 -7.70 4.64 -5.65
CA VAL A 106 -7.38 6.02 -6.05
C VAL A 106 -5.96 6.39 -5.63
N ALA A 107 -5.52 5.99 -4.43
CA ALA A 107 -4.16 6.21 -3.97
C ALA A 107 -3.11 5.53 -4.86
N LYS A 108 -3.43 4.35 -5.43
CA LYS A 108 -2.59 3.65 -6.39
C LYS A 108 -2.48 4.41 -7.72
N GLU A 109 -3.59 4.93 -8.24
CA GLU A 109 -3.66 5.66 -9.52
C GLU A 109 -3.07 7.07 -9.46
N VAL A 110 -3.38 7.84 -8.41
CA VAL A 110 -3.03 9.27 -8.36
C VAL A 110 -1.59 9.50 -7.87
N ILE A 111 -1.08 8.69 -6.93
CA ILE A 111 0.18 9.02 -6.23
C ILE A 111 1.12 7.83 -5.96
N GLY A 112 0.70 6.75 -5.28
CA GLY A 112 1.59 6.14 -4.28
C GLY A 112 1.72 4.63 -4.19
N PHE A 113 1.38 3.83 -5.21
CA PHE A 113 1.73 2.40 -5.24
C PHE A 113 2.19 1.90 -6.62
N SER A 114 2.80 2.76 -7.43
CA SER A 114 3.30 2.44 -8.78
C SER A 114 4.38 1.35 -8.80
N PHE A 115 5.05 1.08 -7.67
CA PHE A 115 5.98 -0.05 -7.53
C PHE A 115 5.32 -1.41 -7.41
N PHE A 116 4.02 -1.45 -7.11
CA PHE A 116 3.26 -2.67 -7.13
C PHE A 116 2.58 -2.82 -8.49
N ASN A 117 2.80 -3.95 -9.15
CA ASN A 117 1.87 -4.39 -10.18
C ASN A 117 0.48 -4.57 -9.56
N TRP A 118 -0.58 -4.45 -10.37
CA TRP A 118 -1.96 -4.59 -9.89
C TRP A 118 -2.20 -5.90 -9.13
N LEU A 119 -1.56 -7.00 -9.56
CA LEU A 119 -1.60 -8.28 -8.86
C LEU A 119 -0.96 -8.22 -7.47
N ASP A 120 0.24 -7.63 -7.36
CA ASP A 120 0.92 -7.52 -6.06
C ASP A 120 0.23 -6.55 -5.12
N PHE A 121 -0.43 -5.53 -5.66
CA PHE A 121 -1.29 -4.63 -4.89
C PHE A 121 -2.48 -5.38 -4.29
N TRP A 122 -3.19 -6.21 -5.07
CA TRP A 122 -4.29 -7.01 -4.54
C TRP A 122 -3.83 -8.03 -3.51
N LYS A 123 -2.68 -8.69 -3.72
CA LYS A 123 -2.05 -9.56 -2.70
C LYS A 123 -1.77 -8.81 -1.40
N SER A 124 -1.30 -7.58 -1.51
CA SER A 124 -1.01 -6.70 -0.37
C SER A 124 -2.29 -6.15 0.29
N MET A 125 -3.39 -6.07 -0.44
CA MET A 125 -4.68 -5.59 0.06
C MET A 125 -5.38 -6.62 0.95
N ILE A 126 -5.22 -7.91 0.68
CA ILE A 126 -5.81 -9.01 1.46
C ILE A 126 -5.51 -8.88 2.97
N PRO A 127 -4.24 -8.78 3.43
CA PRO A 127 -3.95 -8.63 4.84
C PRO A 127 -4.46 -7.29 5.41
N CYS A 128 -4.51 -6.22 4.60
CA CYS A 128 -5.06 -4.93 5.02
C CYS A 128 -6.57 -5.01 5.29
N LEU A 129 -7.31 -5.69 4.41
CA LEU A 129 -8.73 -5.95 4.56
C LEU A 129 -9.03 -6.89 5.74
N ALA A 130 -8.23 -7.94 5.90
CA ALA A 130 -8.35 -8.85 7.03
C ALA A 130 -8.13 -8.13 8.36
N LEU A 131 -7.10 -7.27 8.44
CA LEU A 131 -6.84 -6.44 9.61
C LEU A 131 -8.00 -5.46 9.87
N ALA A 132 -8.49 -4.78 8.84
CA ALA A 132 -9.59 -3.83 8.99
C ALA A 132 -10.87 -4.53 9.45
N ALA A 133 -11.22 -5.68 8.88
CA ALA A 133 -12.35 -6.50 9.30
C ALA A 133 -12.21 -6.93 10.76
N PHE A 134 -11.03 -7.44 11.11
CA PHE A 134 -10.71 -7.84 12.48
C PHE A 134 -10.90 -6.68 13.46
N VAL A 135 -10.35 -5.49 13.18
CA VAL A 135 -10.49 -4.31 14.04
C VAL A 135 -11.94 -3.82 14.12
N VAL A 136 -12.69 -3.84 13.01
CA VAL A 136 -14.09 -3.40 12.99
C VAL A 136 -14.98 -4.34 13.81
N TRP A 137 -14.75 -5.65 13.77
CA TRP A 137 -15.59 -6.63 14.46
C TRP A 137 -15.12 -6.97 15.89
N LEU A 138 -13.84 -6.85 16.19
CA LEU A 138 -13.30 -7.07 17.54
C LEU A 138 -13.77 -5.99 18.52
N ARG A 139 -13.80 -4.72 18.09
CA ARG A 139 -14.14 -3.59 18.98
C ARG A 139 -15.55 -3.68 19.58
N PRO A 140 -16.61 -4.01 18.82
CA PRO A 140 -17.93 -4.31 19.38
C PRO A 140 -17.92 -5.48 20.37
N ALA A 141 -17.19 -6.56 20.04
CA ALA A 141 -17.12 -7.75 20.91
C ALA A 141 -16.48 -7.43 22.27
N ILE A 142 -15.38 -6.65 22.29
CA ILE A 142 -14.74 -6.18 23.51
C ILE A 142 -15.67 -5.29 24.33
N ARG A 143 -16.40 -4.37 23.67
CA ARG A 143 -17.37 -3.48 24.34
C ARG A 143 -18.50 -4.28 25.00
N ASN A 144 -19.02 -5.29 24.33
CA ASN A 144 -20.08 -6.16 24.86
C ASN A 144 -19.58 -7.00 26.04
N MET A 145 -18.36 -7.56 25.96
CA MET A 145 -17.76 -8.28 27.10
C MET A 145 -17.58 -7.37 28.32
N ARG A 146 -17.15 -6.12 28.12
CA ARG A 146 -17.00 -5.14 29.21
C ARG A 146 -18.34 -4.79 29.86
N ASN A 147 -19.38 -4.60 29.06
CA ASN A 147 -20.72 -4.25 29.57
C ASN A 147 -21.41 -5.42 30.30
N ASN A 148 -21.06 -6.67 29.97
CA ASN A 148 -21.59 -7.86 30.65
C ASN A 148 -20.81 -8.22 31.93
N ALA A 149 -19.67 -7.56 32.18
CA ALA A 149 -18.83 -7.79 33.36
C ALA A 149 -19.08 -6.78 34.49
N THR A 150 -19.97 -5.81 34.26
CA THR A 150 -20.45 -4.80 35.22
C THR A 150 -21.91 -5.02 35.52
#